data_AF-A0AA88HEI7-F1
#
_entry.id   AF-A0AA88HEI7-F1
#
_cell.length_a   1.000
_cell.length_b   1.000
_cell.length_c   1.000
_cell.angle_alpha   90.00
_cell.angle_beta   90.00
_cell.angle_gamma   90.00
#
_symmetry.space_group_name_H-M   'P 1'
#
loop_
_entity.id
_entity.type
_entity.pdbx_description
1 polymer ?
#
loop_
_entity_poly.entity_id
_entity_poly.type
_entity_poly.pdbx_seq_one_letter_code
_entity_poly.pdbx_strand_id
1 'polypeptide(L)'
;SRKRRNDLRLVVDYRALNKQVVSDKFPLPRIDEILDSISSKNKIFTSLDLTQGYHQVKIKAADIFKTAFSTSECGSYEYLRVPFGLKTSSSALCRPLLHLLRGLNNIIHFVDDVIAMDKDAEDHLMTLAKVFEKFREGNLKCRPEKVNLFQTKLKFLGVVVTQGQISPDPEKIESVKNIKPPQTIKQLRGILGLMSYFRKFIRNYAQIAKPLTDLTRGNPQKITWSKLAQDSLDHLKKALTSEPILCLPDFQTGQFVVTTDASTKGIGAILSQIINGEEKVIAYASRTLTTGESNYSATQLELLSIIHHLEKFKHYLVGRKFKLRSDHKSLQYLQTFKKPSGILARWILKIQDLDYEFEHLKGKQNAPCDYLSRFPDNAPLENENEEINT
;
A
#
# COMPACT_ATOMS: atom_id res chain seq x y z
N SER A 1 -17.82 -23.04 5.40
CA SER A 1 -17.76 -22.14 4.22
C SER A 1 -17.10 -22.87 3.05
N ARG A 2 -17.46 -22.55 1.80
CA ARG A 2 -16.85 -23.13 0.59
C ARG A 2 -15.68 -22.26 0.14
N LYS A 3 -14.49 -22.84 -0.06
CA LYS A 3 -13.32 -22.12 -0.63
C LYS A 3 -13.16 -22.36 -2.13
N ARG A 4 -13.51 -23.57 -2.59
CA ARG A 4 -13.69 -23.97 -4.00
C ARG A 4 -14.86 -24.96 -4.06
N ARG A 5 -15.33 -25.32 -5.26
CA ARG A 5 -16.53 -26.14 -5.50
C ARG A 5 -16.57 -27.45 -4.67
N ASN A 6 -15.41 -27.97 -4.24
CA ASN A 6 -15.28 -29.23 -3.47
C ASN A 6 -14.52 -29.13 -2.12
N ASP A 7 -14.19 -27.95 -1.59
CA ASP A 7 -13.50 -27.81 -0.27
C ASP A 7 -14.44 -27.18 0.77
N LEU A 8 -14.99 -28.01 1.67
CA LEU A 8 -15.79 -27.60 2.80
C LEU A 8 -14.89 -27.28 3.99
N ARG A 9 -15.01 -26.06 4.52
CA ARG A 9 -14.32 -25.64 5.75
C ARG A 9 -15.28 -25.49 6.90
N LEU A 10 -14.98 -26.10 8.03
CA LEU A 10 -15.67 -25.83 9.29
C LEU A 10 -15.43 -24.36 9.67
N VAL A 11 -16.51 -23.65 9.98
CA VAL A 11 -16.46 -22.27 10.48
C VAL A 11 -17.34 -22.23 11.70
N VAL A 12 -16.73 -21.99 12.86
CA VAL A 12 -17.44 -21.81 14.12
C VAL A 12 -17.81 -20.34 14.28
N ASP A 13 -19.05 -20.06 14.66
CA ASP A 13 -19.52 -18.70 14.88
C ASP A 13 -19.14 -18.18 16.28
N TYR A 14 -17.94 -17.60 16.37
CA TYR A 14 -17.46 -16.99 17.61
C TYR A 14 -17.91 -15.52 17.81
N ARG A 15 -18.93 -15.02 17.10
CA ARG A 15 -19.36 -13.61 17.24
C ARG A 15 -19.73 -13.24 18.67
N ALA A 16 -20.44 -14.12 19.40
CA ALA A 16 -20.82 -13.88 20.79
C ALA A 16 -19.59 -13.88 21.72
N LEU A 17 -18.73 -14.88 21.58
CA LEU A 17 -17.49 -14.99 22.34
C LEU A 17 -16.57 -13.77 22.10
N ASN A 18 -16.44 -13.33 20.85
CA ASN A 18 -15.64 -12.17 20.47
C ASN A 18 -16.12 -10.86 21.14
N LYS A 19 -17.38 -10.75 21.55
CA LYS A 19 -17.87 -9.58 22.31
C LYS A 19 -17.35 -9.58 23.76
N GLN A 20 -17.12 -10.75 24.33
CA GLN A 20 -16.71 -10.91 25.74
C GLN A 20 -15.18 -10.97 25.92
N VAL A 21 -14.46 -11.49 24.93
CA VAL A 21 -13.00 -11.56 24.97
C VAL A 21 -12.40 -10.15 25.00
N VAL A 22 -11.30 -9.91 25.70
CA VAL A 22 -10.59 -8.62 25.66
C VAL A 22 -9.86 -8.49 24.32
N SER A 23 -9.94 -7.33 23.67
CA SER A 23 -9.26 -7.10 22.39
C SER A 23 -7.75 -6.99 22.58
N ASP A 24 -6.99 -7.84 21.90
CA ASP A 24 -5.53 -7.73 21.81
C ASP A 24 -5.15 -6.87 20.59
N LYS A 25 -4.77 -5.63 20.83
CA LYS A 25 -4.38 -4.68 19.77
C LYS A 25 -2.91 -4.88 19.40
N PHE A 26 -2.58 -6.01 18.78
CA PHE A 26 -1.25 -6.22 18.22
C PHE A 26 -1.03 -5.23 17.05
N PRO A 27 0.05 -4.43 17.06
CA PRO A 27 0.31 -3.47 16.01
C PRO A 27 0.74 -4.22 14.75
N LEU A 28 -0.17 -4.37 13.80
CA LEU A 28 0.19 -4.79 12.45
C LEU A 28 0.70 -3.56 11.69
N PRO A 29 1.90 -3.64 11.07
CA PRO A 29 2.41 -2.54 10.26
C PRO A 29 1.48 -2.29 9.09
N ARG A 30 1.46 -1.05 8.60
CA ARG A 30 0.67 -0.73 7.41
C ARG A 30 1.29 -1.43 6.21
N ILE A 31 0.44 -1.86 5.27
CA ILE A 31 0.90 -2.56 4.06
C ILE A 31 1.92 -1.73 3.29
N ASP A 32 1.70 -0.41 3.21
CA ASP A 32 2.64 0.50 2.58
C ASP A 32 4.01 0.51 3.30
N GLU A 33 4.04 0.52 4.64
CA GLU A 33 5.29 0.47 5.41
C GLU A 33 6.04 -0.86 5.21
N ILE A 34 5.30 -1.97 5.11
CA ILE A 34 5.89 -3.28 4.81
C ILE A 34 6.51 -3.25 3.40
N LEU A 35 5.79 -2.74 2.41
CA LEU A 35 6.30 -2.63 1.05
C LEU A 35 7.49 -1.69 0.96
N ASP A 36 7.47 -0.56 1.67
CA ASP A 36 8.60 0.38 1.76
C ASP A 36 9.85 -0.25 2.39
N SER A 37 9.68 -1.22 3.30
CA SER A 37 10.80 -1.94 3.91
C SER A 37 11.52 -2.88 2.94
N ILE A 38 10.89 -3.22 1.81
CA ILE A 38 11.52 -4.02 0.76
C ILE A 38 12.59 -3.16 0.08
N SER A 39 13.85 -3.54 0.22
CA SER A 39 14.93 -2.86 -0.48
C SER A 39 14.77 -3.01 -2.00
N SER A 40 14.91 -1.90 -2.73
CA SER A 40 14.97 -1.89 -4.20
C SER A 40 16.11 -2.74 -4.77
N LYS A 41 17.12 -3.08 -3.95
CA LYS A 41 18.26 -3.93 -4.32
C LYS A 41 17.95 -5.43 -4.31
N ASN A 42 16.86 -5.84 -3.65
CA ASN A 42 16.48 -7.24 -3.57
C ASN A 42 15.94 -7.71 -4.93
N LYS A 43 16.49 -8.81 -5.43
CA LYS A 43 16.16 -9.38 -6.75
C LYS A 43 15.50 -10.75 -6.63
N ILE A 44 15.72 -11.43 -5.51
CA ILE A 44 15.29 -12.80 -5.27
C ILE A 44 14.33 -12.79 -4.09
N PHE A 45 13.17 -13.41 -4.28
CA PHE A 45 12.11 -13.48 -3.31
C PHE A 45 11.67 -14.93 -3.13
N THR A 46 11.45 -15.32 -1.88
CA THR A 46 10.82 -16.59 -1.54
C THR A 46 9.62 -16.32 -0.66
N SER A 47 8.45 -16.86 -1.03
CA SER A 47 7.22 -16.77 -0.25
C SER A 47 6.90 -18.12 0.39
N LEU A 48 6.69 -18.10 1.70
CA LEU A 48 6.39 -19.26 2.55
C LEU A 48 5.03 -19.06 3.22
N ASP A 49 4.04 -19.88 2.85
CA ASP A 49 2.70 -19.92 3.47
C ASP A 49 2.68 -20.94 4.62
N LEU A 50 2.35 -20.50 5.84
CA LEU A 50 2.19 -21.40 6.98
C LEU A 50 0.92 -22.26 6.83
N THR A 51 1.06 -23.58 7.01
CA THR A 51 -0.07 -24.51 6.91
C THR A 51 -1.05 -24.28 8.06
N GLN A 52 -2.20 -23.64 7.78
CA GLN A 52 -3.21 -23.37 8.79
C GLN A 52 -2.59 -22.67 10.02
N GLY A 53 -1.88 -21.55 9.81
CA GLY A 53 -0.98 -20.94 10.80
C GLY A 53 -1.56 -20.84 12.22
N TYR A 54 -2.82 -20.41 12.36
CA TYR A 54 -3.49 -20.36 13.67
C TYR A 54 -3.52 -21.72 14.40
N HIS A 55 -3.83 -22.81 13.70
CA HIS A 55 -3.88 -24.15 14.29
C HIS A 55 -2.51 -24.71 14.70
N GLN A 56 -1.41 -24.02 14.37
CA GLN A 56 -0.08 -24.38 14.86
C GLN A 56 0.18 -23.83 16.27
N VAL A 57 -0.58 -22.82 16.71
CA VAL A 57 -0.44 -22.19 18.04
C VAL A 57 -1.33 -22.87 19.07
N LYS A 58 -0.77 -23.24 20.23
CA LYS A 58 -1.54 -23.84 21.35
C LYS A 58 -2.38 -22.78 22.06
N ILE A 59 -3.59 -23.18 22.45
CA ILE A 59 -4.39 -22.38 23.40
C ILE A 59 -3.90 -22.70 24.82
N LYS A 60 -3.92 -21.70 25.69
CA LYS A 60 -3.67 -21.90 27.11
C LYS A 60 -4.72 -22.84 27.68
N ALA A 61 -4.32 -23.84 28.48
CA ALA A 61 -5.23 -24.89 28.98
C ALA A 61 -6.52 -24.34 29.63
N ALA A 62 -6.38 -23.27 30.41
CA ALA A 62 -7.51 -22.60 31.08
C ALA A 62 -8.50 -21.89 30.15
N ASP A 63 -8.19 -21.72 28.86
CA ASP A 63 -9.02 -21.04 27.88
C ASP A 63 -9.61 -21.97 26.81
N ILE A 64 -9.26 -23.27 26.83
CA ILE A 64 -9.70 -24.26 25.82
C ILE A 64 -11.24 -24.37 25.78
N PHE A 65 -11.88 -24.50 26.95
CA PHE A 65 -13.34 -24.65 27.05
C PHE A 65 -14.13 -23.49 26.44
N LYS A 66 -13.52 -22.29 26.33
CA LYS A 66 -14.15 -21.12 25.70
C LYS A 66 -14.34 -21.30 24.20
N THR A 67 -13.60 -22.22 23.59
CA THR A 67 -13.67 -22.55 22.16
C THR A 67 -14.61 -23.71 21.86
N ALA A 68 -15.46 -24.09 22.82
CA ALA A 68 -16.44 -25.14 22.62
C ALA A 68 -17.39 -24.82 21.46
N PHE A 69 -17.67 -25.81 20.63
CA PHE A 69 -18.68 -25.78 19.58
C PHE A 69 -19.38 -27.13 19.50
N SER A 70 -20.63 -27.14 19.04
CA SER A 70 -21.41 -28.37 18.90
C SER A 70 -21.73 -28.63 17.44
N THR A 71 -21.69 -29.89 17.04
CA THR A 71 -22.22 -30.36 15.76
C THR A 71 -23.50 -31.14 16.00
N SER A 72 -24.45 -31.06 15.07
CA SER A 72 -25.77 -31.69 15.21
C SER A 72 -25.72 -33.22 15.33
N GLU A 73 -24.66 -33.85 14.82
CA GLU A 73 -24.54 -35.30 14.73
C GLU A 73 -23.50 -35.90 15.68
N CYS A 74 -22.50 -35.12 16.13
CA CYS A 74 -21.32 -35.68 16.80
C CYS A 74 -21.02 -35.08 18.19
N GLY A 75 -21.88 -34.22 18.72
CA GLY A 75 -21.75 -33.67 20.07
C GLY A 75 -20.89 -32.41 20.16
N SER A 76 -20.32 -32.16 21.35
CA SER A 76 -19.54 -30.95 21.66
C SER A 76 -18.04 -31.20 21.60
N TYR A 77 -17.32 -30.27 20.98
CA TYR A 77 -15.88 -30.32 20.76
C TYR A 77 -15.24 -29.00 21.18
N GLU A 78 -13.97 -29.04 21.54
CA GLU A 78 -13.17 -27.88 21.93
C GLU A 78 -11.87 -27.84 21.11
N TYR A 79 -11.36 -26.64 20.85
CA TYR A 79 -10.09 -26.47 20.14
C TYR A 79 -8.91 -26.44 21.11
N LEU A 80 -7.94 -27.33 20.90
CA LEU A 80 -6.64 -27.30 21.61
C LEU A 80 -5.64 -26.28 21.01
N ARG A 81 -5.94 -25.81 19.80
CA ARG A 81 -5.11 -24.91 18.98
C ARG A 81 -5.96 -23.75 18.50
N VAL A 82 -5.36 -22.57 18.33
CA VAL A 82 -6.10 -21.34 18.03
C VAL A 82 -7.00 -21.55 16.79
N PRO A 83 -8.33 -21.44 16.91
CA PRO A 83 -9.21 -21.59 15.77
C PRO A 83 -9.29 -20.33 14.91
N PHE A 84 -9.76 -20.51 13.68
CA PHE A 84 -10.21 -19.39 12.86
C PHE A 84 -11.47 -18.76 13.48
N GLY A 85 -11.60 -17.44 13.39
CA GLY A 85 -12.81 -16.71 13.79
C GLY A 85 -12.74 -16.03 15.16
N LEU A 86 -11.73 -16.30 15.99
CA LEU A 86 -11.49 -15.48 17.18
C LEU A 86 -10.86 -14.15 16.79
N LYS A 87 -11.26 -13.07 17.47
CA LYS A 87 -10.72 -11.74 17.21
C LYS A 87 -9.24 -11.59 17.59
N THR A 88 -8.72 -12.49 18.41
CA THR A 88 -7.31 -12.54 18.85
C THR A 88 -6.47 -13.55 18.08
N SER A 89 -7.02 -14.29 17.10
CA SER A 89 -6.27 -15.34 16.40
C SER A 89 -5.03 -14.80 15.70
N SER A 90 -5.15 -13.65 15.03
CA SER A 90 -4.02 -13.03 14.32
C SER A 90 -2.91 -12.62 15.29
N SER A 91 -3.24 -11.99 16.42
CA SER A 91 -2.22 -11.58 17.40
C SER A 91 -1.56 -12.78 18.09
N ALA A 92 -2.32 -13.84 18.32
CA ALA A 92 -1.81 -15.09 18.90
C ALA A 92 -0.78 -15.78 18.00
N LEU A 93 -0.83 -15.58 16.68
CA LEU A 93 0.17 -16.07 15.73
C LEU A 93 1.29 -15.06 15.47
N CYS A 94 0.96 -13.80 15.17
CA CYS A 94 1.96 -12.81 14.77
C CYS A 94 3.00 -12.57 15.86
N ARG A 95 2.58 -12.55 17.14
CA ARG A 95 3.49 -12.29 18.27
C ARG A 95 4.59 -13.35 18.41
N PRO A 96 4.30 -14.66 18.51
CA PRO A 96 5.34 -15.68 18.57
C PRO A 96 6.14 -15.76 17.27
N LEU A 97 5.52 -15.58 16.11
CA LEU A 97 6.23 -15.59 14.83
C LEU A 97 7.26 -14.45 14.72
N LEU A 98 6.88 -13.23 15.11
CA LEU A 98 7.78 -12.08 15.18
C LEU A 98 8.94 -12.33 16.15
N HIS A 99 8.66 -12.95 17.31
CA HIS A 99 9.71 -13.29 18.26
C HIS A 99 10.69 -14.33 17.70
N LEU A 100 10.16 -15.37 17.05
CA LEU A 100 10.94 -16.47 16.48
C LEU A 100 11.84 -16.01 15.32
N LEU A 101 11.35 -15.11 14.48
CA LEU A 101 12.07 -14.57 13.32
C LEU A 101 12.94 -13.35 13.66
N ARG A 102 13.00 -12.95 14.93
CA ARG A 102 13.78 -11.78 15.36
C ARG A 102 15.26 -11.97 15.02
N GLY A 103 15.89 -10.93 14.49
CA GLY A 103 17.30 -10.92 14.08
C GLY A 103 17.53 -11.29 12.61
N LEU A 104 16.48 -11.65 11.87
CA LEU A 104 16.53 -11.87 10.44
C LEU A 104 16.03 -10.60 9.72
N ASN A 105 16.96 -9.78 9.22
CA ASN A 105 16.64 -8.48 8.61
C ASN A 105 16.08 -8.61 7.18
N ASN A 106 16.34 -9.73 6.51
CA ASN A 106 15.96 -10.00 5.13
C ASN A 106 14.61 -10.73 5.02
N ILE A 107 13.76 -10.56 6.04
CA ILE A 107 12.47 -11.24 6.15
C ILE A 107 11.37 -10.24 6.46
N ILE A 108 10.29 -10.37 5.72
CA ILE A 108 9.01 -9.75 6.03
C ILE A 108 8.05 -10.85 6.45
N HIS A 109 7.26 -10.58 7.49
CA HIS A 109 6.14 -11.44 7.86
C HIS A 109 4.86 -10.61 7.90
N PHE A 110 3.77 -11.20 7.41
CA PHE A 110 2.44 -10.63 7.53
C PHE A 110 1.43 -11.74 7.80
N VAL A 111 1.03 -11.85 9.06
CA VAL A 111 0.13 -12.90 9.54
C VAL A 111 0.69 -14.29 9.26
N ASP A 112 0.17 -14.99 8.23
CA ASP A 112 0.55 -16.35 7.87
C ASP A 112 1.65 -16.41 6.78
N ASP A 113 1.93 -15.28 6.12
CA ASP A 113 2.90 -15.19 5.03
C ASP A 113 4.28 -14.76 5.56
N VAL A 114 5.31 -15.52 5.21
CA VAL A 114 6.72 -15.17 5.48
C VAL A 114 7.45 -15.06 4.16
N ILE A 115 8.09 -13.91 3.93
CA ILE A 115 8.79 -13.59 2.70
C ILE A 115 10.26 -13.37 3.02
N ALA A 116 11.14 -14.19 2.44
CA ALA A 116 12.57 -13.94 2.43
C ALA A 116 12.94 -13.15 1.16
N MET A 117 13.90 -12.23 1.28
CA MET A 117 14.33 -11.38 0.18
C MET A 117 15.82 -11.06 0.24
N ASP A 118 16.51 -11.26 -0.86
CA ASP A 118 17.95 -11.01 -0.93
C ASP A 118 18.35 -10.50 -2.33
N LYS A 119 19.57 -9.97 -2.42
CA LYS A 119 20.16 -9.46 -3.67
C LYS A 119 20.70 -10.58 -4.57
N ASP A 120 21.32 -11.60 -3.98
CA ASP A 120 22.08 -12.66 -4.63
C ASP A 120 21.62 -14.04 -4.12
N ALA A 121 21.82 -15.09 -4.93
CA ALA A 121 21.27 -16.42 -4.65
C ALA A 121 21.95 -17.09 -3.46
N GLU A 122 23.25 -16.87 -3.28
CA GLU A 122 24.04 -17.39 -2.17
C GLU A 122 23.57 -16.81 -0.84
N ASP A 123 23.40 -15.48 -0.79
CA ASP A 123 22.82 -14.79 0.37
C ASP A 123 21.41 -15.32 0.68
N HIS A 124 20.61 -15.55 -0.36
CA HIS A 124 19.27 -16.09 -0.21
C HIS A 124 19.24 -17.51 0.36
N LEU A 125 20.15 -18.39 -0.06
CA LEU A 125 20.29 -19.74 0.49
C LEU A 125 20.61 -19.70 1.98
N MET A 126 21.54 -18.84 2.40
CA MET A 126 21.88 -18.65 3.81
C MET A 126 20.70 -18.11 4.63
N THR A 127 19.94 -17.15 4.07
CA THR A 127 18.72 -16.63 4.69
C THR A 127 17.69 -17.74 4.87
N LEU A 128 17.40 -18.52 3.83
CA LEU A 128 16.44 -19.63 3.88
C LEU A 128 16.84 -20.73 4.87
N ALA A 129 18.12 -21.08 4.93
CA ALA A 129 18.62 -22.06 5.91
C ALA A 129 18.29 -21.63 7.35
N LYS A 130 18.52 -20.35 7.68
CA LYS A 130 18.17 -19.76 8.98
C LYS A 130 16.65 -19.74 9.20
N VAL A 131 15.86 -19.38 8.19
CA VAL A 131 14.39 -19.40 8.29
C VAL A 131 13.87 -20.80 8.63
N PHE A 132 14.34 -21.82 7.91
CA PHE A 132 13.91 -23.19 8.13
C PHE A 132 14.42 -23.77 9.44
N GLU A 133 15.58 -23.35 9.93
CA GLU A 133 16.03 -23.63 11.29
C GLU A 133 15.08 -23.04 12.33
N LYS A 134 14.73 -21.76 12.22
CA LYS A 134 13.72 -21.13 13.08
C LYS A 134 12.36 -21.82 13.02
N PHE A 135 11.91 -22.23 11.84
CA PHE A 135 10.66 -22.98 11.72
C PHE A 135 10.74 -24.34 12.41
N ARG A 136 11.89 -25.03 12.36
CA ARG A 136 12.10 -26.27 13.12
C ARG A 136 12.08 -26.03 14.63
N GLU A 137 12.76 -24.99 15.12
CA GLU A 137 12.74 -24.58 16.53
C GLU A 137 11.31 -24.29 17.03
N GLY A 138 10.52 -23.57 16.23
CA GLY A 138 9.14 -23.23 16.53
C GLY A 138 8.12 -24.33 16.23
N ASN A 139 8.57 -25.48 15.71
CA ASN A 139 7.72 -26.55 15.14
C ASN A 139 6.64 -26.02 14.17
N LEU A 140 7.00 -25.03 13.36
CA LEU A 140 6.17 -24.45 12.33
C LEU A 140 6.26 -25.28 11.04
N LYS A 141 5.13 -25.41 10.35
CA LYS A 141 4.99 -26.15 9.09
C LYS A 141 4.51 -25.22 7.98
N CYS A 142 5.19 -25.25 6.85
CA CYS A 142 4.74 -24.59 5.62
C CYS A 142 3.88 -25.52 4.79
N ARG A 143 3.14 -24.96 3.82
CA ARG A 143 2.41 -25.73 2.82
C ARG A 143 3.24 -25.85 1.55
N PRO A 144 3.81 -27.02 1.22
CA PRO A 144 4.72 -27.15 0.08
C PRO A 144 4.12 -26.66 -1.25
N GLU A 145 2.83 -26.95 -1.50
CA GLU A 145 2.11 -26.53 -2.72
C GLU A 145 1.98 -25.01 -2.91
N LYS A 146 2.21 -24.22 -1.86
CA LYS A 146 2.11 -22.76 -1.88
C LYS A 146 3.44 -22.07 -1.61
N VAL A 147 4.50 -22.84 -1.42
CA VAL A 147 5.85 -22.31 -1.28
C VAL A 147 6.36 -21.96 -2.66
N ASN A 148 6.77 -20.71 -2.85
CA ASN A 148 7.37 -20.23 -4.10
C ASN A 148 8.79 -19.80 -3.80
N LEU A 149 9.78 -20.54 -4.28
CA LEU A 149 11.20 -20.31 -4.00
C LEU A 149 11.88 -19.54 -5.15
N PHE A 150 12.89 -18.74 -4.83
CA PHE A 150 13.80 -18.08 -5.78
C PHE A 150 13.08 -17.33 -6.94
N GLN A 151 11.99 -16.66 -6.63
CA GLN A 151 11.21 -15.90 -7.60
C GLN A 151 11.88 -14.54 -7.86
N THR A 152 11.84 -14.08 -9.10
CA THR A 152 12.25 -12.71 -9.48
C THR A 152 11.11 -11.69 -9.35
N LYS A 153 9.88 -12.20 -9.21
CA LYS A 153 8.66 -11.41 -8.99
C LYS A 153 7.99 -11.87 -7.71
N LEU A 154 7.69 -10.94 -6.82
CA LEU A 154 6.97 -11.19 -5.58
C LEU A 154 5.53 -10.70 -5.72
N LYS A 155 4.57 -11.62 -5.70
CA LYS A 155 3.15 -11.29 -5.50
C LYS A 155 2.88 -11.23 -4.00
N PHE A 156 2.54 -10.05 -3.48
CA PHE A 156 2.28 -9.86 -2.06
C PHE A 156 1.22 -8.80 -1.82
N LEU A 157 0.22 -9.10 -0.99
CA LEU A 157 -0.84 -8.15 -0.60
C LEU A 157 -1.50 -7.41 -1.79
N GLY A 158 -1.73 -8.11 -2.90
CA GLY A 158 -2.38 -7.53 -4.08
C GLY A 158 -1.52 -6.53 -4.86
N VAL A 159 -0.22 -6.49 -4.61
CA VAL A 159 0.78 -5.84 -5.45
C VAL A 159 1.79 -6.87 -5.96
N VAL A 160 2.46 -6.52 -7.06
CA VAL A 160 3.60 -7.25 -7.62
C VAL A 160 4.83 -6.38 -7.44
N VAL A 161 5.86 -6.95 -6.83
CA VAL A 161 7.19 -6.35 -6.74
C VAL A 161 8.10 -7.05 -7.73
N THR A 162 8.80 -6.29 -8.57
CA THR A 162 9.72 -6.83 -9.58
C THR A 162 10.82 -5.80 -9.81
N GLN A 163 12.10 -6.19 -9.72
CA GLN A 163 13.24 -5.33 -10.06
C GLN A 163 13.21 -3.92 -9.42
N GLY A 164 12.89 -3.81 -8.14
CA GLY A 164 12.83 -2.50 -7.46
C GLY A 164 11.60 -1.65 -7.79
N GLN A 165 10.62 -2.23 -8.49
CA GLN A 165 9.37 -1.60 -8.88
C GLN A 165 8.17 -2.30 -8.24
N ILE A 166 7.08 -1.55 -8.05
CA ILE A 166 5.81 -2.03 -7.52
C ILE A 166 4.69 -1.66 -8.50
N SER A 167 3.85 -2.61 -8.81
CA SER A 167 2.60 -2.42 -9.54
C SER A 167 1.45 -3.15 -8.84
N PRO A 168 0.18 -2.77 -9.07
CA PRO A 168 -0.92 -3.55 -8.56
C PRO A 168 -1.00 -4.93 -9.25
N ASP A 169 -1.50 -5.93 -8.54
CA ASP A 169 -1.63 -7.29 -9.07
C ASP A 169 -2.62 -7.34 -10.25
N PRO A 170 -2.20 -7.77 -11.45
CA PRO A 170 -3.07 -7.87 -12.62
C PRO A 170 -4.33 -8.69 -12.36
N GLU A 171 -4.25 -9.75 -11.56
CA GLU A 171 -5.41 -10.60 -11.21
C GLU A 171 -6.43 -9.82 -10.35
N LYS A 172 -5.94 -8.90 -9.49
CA LYS A 172 -6.80 -8.00 -8.71
C LYS A 172 -7.38 -6.89 -9.58
N ILE A 173 -6.57 -6.34 -10.49
CA ILE A 173 -7.01 -5.28 -11.42
C ILE A 173 -8.02 -5.82 -12.44
N GLU A 174 -7.96 -7.09 -12.83
CA GLU A 174 -8.92 -7.65 -13.79
C GLU A 174 -10.36 -7.53 -13.29
N SER A 175 -10.57 -7.76 -11.99
CA SER A 175 -11.87 -7.51 -11.36
C SER A 175 -12.28 -6.03 -11.45
N VAL A 176 -11.32 -5.11 -11.40
CA VAL A 176 -11.53 -3.66 -11.55
C VAL A 176 -11.91 -3.27 -12.98
N LYS A 177 -11.27 -3.85 -14.00
CA LYS A 177 -11.60 -3.63 -15.42
C LYS A 177 -13.08 -3.89 -15.71
N ASN A 178 -13.62 -4.94 -15.09
CA ASN A 178 -14.98 -5.41 -15.33
C ASN A 178 -16.04 -4.80 -14.39
N ILE A 179 -15.68 -3.82 -13.55
CA ILE A 179 -16.65 -3.16 -12.67
C ILE A 179 -17.72 -2.45 -13.50
N LYS A 180 -18.98 -2.82 -13.25
CA LYS A 180 -20.17 -2.13 -13.78
C LYS A 180 -20.58 -0.98 -12.85
N PRO A 181 -21.34 0.01 -13.35
CA PRO A 181 -21.93 1.04 -12.51
C PRO A 181 -22.74 0.45 -11.35
N PRO A 182 -22.48 0.86 -10.09
CA PRO A 182 -23.17 0.33 -8.94
C PRO A 182 -24.64 0.77 -8.92
N GLN A 183 -25.53 -0.16 -8.57
CA GLN A 183 -26.96 0.09 -8.40
C GLN A 183 -27.29 0.46 -6.94
N THR A 184 -26.40 0.12 -6.00
CA THR A 184 -26.61 0.35 -4.57
C THR A 184 -25.42 1.06 -3.93
N ILE A 185 -25.68 1.80 -2.84
CA ILE A 185 -24.62 2.52 -2.11
C ILE A 185 -23.63 1.56 -1.46
N LYS A 186 -24.10 0.38 -1.06
CA LYS A 186 -23.22 -0.68 -0.55
C LYS A 186 -22.21 -1.11 -1.62
N GLN A 187 -22.65 -1.29 -2.87
CA GLN A 187 -21.76 -1.59 -3.99
C GLN A 187 -20.81 -0.43 -4.26
N LEU A 188 -21.31 0.81 -4.33
CA LEU A 188 -20.48 2.00 -4.56
C LEU A 188 -19.39 2.17 -3.49
N ARG A 189 -19.73 1.98 -2.21
CA ARG A 189 -18.76 1.98 -1.10
C ARG A 189 -17.74 0.86 -1.20
N GLY A 190 -18.17 -0.33 -1.62
CA GLY A 190 -17.26 -1.45 -1.88
C GLY A 190 -16.26 -1.13 -3.00
N ILE A 191 -16.73 -0.55 -4.11
CA ILE A 191 -15.88 -0.11 -5.23
C ILE A 191 -14.91 0.98 -4.77
N LEU A 192 -15.40 2.02 -4.09
CA LEU A 192 -14.54 3.09 -3.56
C LEU A 192 -13.50 2.55 -2.58
N GLY A 193 -13.89 1.62 -1.70
CA GLY A 193 -12.97 0.95 -0.78
C GLY A 193 -11.86 0.20 -1.51
N LEU A 194 -12.21 -0.60 -2.52
CA LEU A 194 -11.25 -1.32 -3.36
C LEU A 194 -10.31 -0.34 -4.10
N MET A 195 -10.85 0.69 -4.73
CA MET A 195 -10.07 1.69 -5.46
C MET A 195 -9.14 2.48 -4.52
N SER A 196 -9.60 2.78 -3.31
CA SER A 196 -8.83 3.54 -2.33
C SER A 196 -7.60 2.78 -1.83
N TYR A 197 -7.63 1.45 -1.88
CA TYR A 197 -6.47 0.60 -1.61
C TYR A 197 -5.30 0.92 -2.54
N PHE A 198 -5.60 1.18 -3.82
CA PHE A 198 -4.61 1.48 -4.85
C PHE A 198 -4.39 2.98 -5.08
N ARG A 199 -4.90 3.86 -4.20
CA ARG A 199 -4.79 5.32 -4.36
C ARG A 199 -3.35 5.82 -4.53
N LYS A 200 -2.36 5.12 -3.99
CA LYS A 200 -0.94 5.52 -4.10
C LYS A 200 -0.39 5.42 -5.52
N PHE A 201 -1.04 4.63 -6.39
CA PHE A 201 -0.70 4.47 -7.80
C PHE A 201 -1.41 5.51 -8.68
N ILE A 202 -2.37 6.27 -8.15
CA ILE A 202 -3.22 7.19 -8.93
C ILE A 202 -2.92 8.64 -8.55
N ARG A 203 -2.34 9.40 -9.48
CA ARG A 203 -2.21 10.85 -9.35
C ARG A 203 -3.59 11.49 -9.19
N ASN A 204 -3.74 12.38 -8.20
CA ASN A 204 -4.99 13.11 -7.94
C ASN A 204 -6.23 12.22 -7.72
N TYR A 205 -6.05 11.02 -7.14
CA TYR A 205 -7.13 10.10 -6.79
C TYR A 205 -8.33 10.79 -6.12
N ALA A 206 -8.11 11.64 -5.11
CA ALA A 206 -9.18 12.26 -4.33
C ALA A 206 -10.08 13.16 -5.19
N GLN A 207 -9.49 13.89 -6.14
CA GLN A 207 -10.20 14.75 -7.08
C GLN A 207 -11.00 13.93 -8.09
N ILE A 208 -10.40 12.86 -8.62
CA ILE A 208 -11.06 11.96 -9.60
C ILE A 208 -12.21 11.19 -8.92
N ALA A 209 -12.00 10.70 -7.70
CA ALA A 209 -13.01 9.96 -6.95
C ALA A 209 -14.11 10.85 -6.35
N LYS A 210 -13.93 12.18 -6.32
CA LYS A 210 -14.84 13.11 -5.65
C LYS A 210 -16.31 12.93 -6.09
N PRO A 211 -16.65 12.91 -7.39
CA PRO A 211 -18.04 12.74 -7.82
C PRO A 211 -18.67 11.44 -7.33
N LEU A 212 -17.89 10.36 -7.25
CA LEU A 212 -18.33 9.07 -6.72
C LEU A 212 -18.51 9.10 -5.20
N THR A 213 -17.60 9.76 -4.47
CA THR A 213 -17.72 9.90 -3.01
C THR A 213 -18.91 10.77 -2.62
N ASP A 214 -19.20 11.82 -3.40
CA ASP A 214 -20.32 12.73 -3.16
C ASP A 214 -21.67 11.98 -3.25
N LEU A 215 -21.79 10.99 -4.15
CA LEU A 215 -22.96 10.09 -4.24
C LEU A 215 -23.19 9.22 -2.98
N THR A 216 -22.20 9.09 -2.10
CA THR A 216 -22.32 8.31 -0.85
C THR A 216 -22.62 9.16 0.38
N ARG A 217 -22.60 10.49 0.24
CA ARG A 217 -22.76 11.45 1.35
C ARG A 217 -24.21 11.46 1.84
N GLY A 218 -24.40 11.42 3.16
CA GLY A 218 -25.72 11.52 3.77
C GLY A 218 -26.57 10.24 3.71
N ASN A 219 -25.97 9.09 3.35
CA ASN A 219 -26.69 7.81 3.21
C ASN A 219 -27.96 7.93 2.34
N PRO A 220 -27.86 8.31 1.06
CA PRO A 220 -29.04 8.43 0.21
C PRO A 220 -29.76 7.08 0.08
N GLN A 221 -31.02 7.07 -0.34
CA GLN A 221 -31.71 5.80 -0.64
C GLN A 221 -31.53 5.35 -2.09
N LYS A 222 -31.28 6.29 -3.01
CA LYS A 222 -31.09 6.03 -4.44
C LYS A 222 -29.81 6.71 -4.94
N ILE A 223 -29.13 6.08 -5.89
CA ILE A 223 -27.98 6.66 -6.57
C ILE A 223 -28.47 7.28 -7.88
N THR A 224 -28.29 8.58 -8.02
CA THR A 224 -28.47 9.25 -9.32
C THR A 224 -27.14 9.17 -10.07
N TRP A 225 -27.00 8.18 -10.94
CA TRP A 225 -25.77 7.98 -11.70
C TRP A 225 -25.67 9.00 -12.83
N SER A 226 -24.76 9.97 -12.69
CA SER A 226 -24.55 11.03 -13.69
C SER A 226 -23.44 10.67 -14.67
N LYS A 227 -23.37 11.39 -15.80
CA LYS A 227 -22.24 11.29 -16.74
C LYS A 227 -20.90 11.57 -16.03
N LEU A 228 -20.87 12.57 -15.14
CA LEU A 228 -19.68 12.90 -14.34
C LEU A 228 -19.22 11.72 -13.46
N ALA A 229 -20.16 10.98 -12.87
CA ALA A 229 -19.86 9.79 -12.08
C ALA A 229 -19.31 8.66 -12.96
N GLN A 230 -19.89 8.46 -14.16
CA GLN A 230 -19.39 7.49 -15.13
C GLN A 230 -17.96 7.83 -15.58
N ASP A 231 -17.72 9.07 -16.00
CA ASP A 231 -16.40 9.55 -16.44
C ASP A 231 -15.36 9.39 -15.32
N SER A 232 -15.74 9.64 -14.07
CA SER A 232 -14.88 9.45 -12.90
C SER A 232 -14.54 7.98 -12.68
N LEU A 233 -15.52 7.09 -12.80
CA LEU A 233 -15.31 5.64 -12.67
C LEU A 233 -14.37 5.13 -13.78
N ASP A 234 -14.61 5.52 -15.02
CA ASP A 234 -13.80 5.09 -16.17
C ASP A 234 -12.38 5.63 -16.10
N HIS A 235 -12.20 6.86 -15.62
CA HIS A 235 -10.86 7.41 -15.36
C HIS A 235 -10.12 6.61 -14.27
N LEU A 236 -10.76 6.28 -13.15
CA LEU A 236 -10.14 5.45 -12.11
C LEU A 236 -9.76 4.05 -12.63
N LYS A 237 -10.63 3.43 -13.44
CA LYS A 237 -10.34 2.14 -14.09
C LYS A 237 -9.14 2.27 -15.02
N LYS A 238 -9.11 3.30 -15.86
CA LYS A 238 -7.98 3.57 -16.75
C LYS A 238 -6.69 3.76 -15.96
N ALA A 239 -6.68 4.62 -14.95
CA ALA A 239 -5.49 4.92 -14.15
C ALA A 239 -4.88 3.69 -13.44
N LEU A 240 -5.71 2.72 -13.04
CA LEU A 240 -5.24 1.46 -12.44
C LEU A 240 -4.82 0.39 -13.44
N THR A 241 -5.20 0.55 -14.71
CA THR A 241 -4.97 -0.45 -15.76
C THR A 241 -3.91 -0.01 -16.76
N SER A 242 -3.69 1.30 -16.90
CA SER A 242 -2.46 1.87 -17.46
C SER A 242 -1.31 1.69 -16.48
N GLU A 243 -0.07 1.73 -16.97
CA GLU A 243 1.13 1.66 -16.13
C GLU A 243 1.43 3.00 -15.45
N PRO A 244 1.23 3.11 -14.14
CA PRO A 244 2.18 3.82 -13.30
C PRO A 244 2.90 2.77 -12.46
N ILE A 245 4.12 2.47 -12.88
CA ILE A 245 5.03 1.66 -12.08
C ILE A 245 5.63 2.57 -11.01
N LEU A 246 5.31 2.29 -9.75
CA LEU A 246 5.97 2.96 -8.64
C LEU A 246 7.33 2.32 -8.40
N CYS A 247 8.30 3.11 -7.97
CA CYS A 247 9.60 2.63 -7.55
C CYS A 247 9.60 2.39 -6.03
N LEU A 248 10.25 1.32 -5.59
CA LEU A 248 10.56 1.13 -4.18
C LEU A 248 11.52 2.23 -3.72
N PRO A 249 11.32 2.77 -2.50
CA PRO A 249 12.22 3.79 -1.96
C PRO A 249 13.64 3.23 -1.77
N ASP A 250 14.66 3.97 -2.19
CA ASP A 250 16.05 3.73 -1.80
C ASP A 250 16.47 4.69 -0.69
N PHE A 251 16.33 4.27 0.56
CA PHE A 251 16.68 5.10 1.71
C PHE A 251 18.19 5.39 1.87
N GLN A 252 19.07 4.75 1.10
CA GLN A 252 20.52 4.90 1.23
C GLN A 252 21.10 5.96 0.30
N THR A 253 20.71 5.95 -0.98
CA THR A 253 21.39 6.79 -1.99
C THR A 253 20.50 7.82 -2.67
N GLY A 254 19.18 7.58 -2.74
CA GLY A 254 18.31 8.43 -3.53
C GLY A 254 17.88 9.71 -2.79
N GLN A 255 17.87 10.84 -3.50
CA GLN A 255 17.36 12.09 -2.97
C GLN A 255 15.85 12.16 -3.13
N PHE A 256 15.11 12.27 -2.02
CA PHE A 256 13.66 12.45 -2.06
C PHE A 256 13.29 13.82 -2.62
N VAL A 257 12.18 13.83 -3.35
CA VAL A 257 11.55 15.03 -3.90
C VAL A 257 10.06 14.95 -3.60
N VAL A 258 9.52 16.02 -3.00
CA VAL A 258 8.09 16.18 -2.78
C VAL A 258 7.61 17.30 -3.68
N THR A 259 6.78 16.99 -4.65
CA THR A 259 6.12 17.99 -5.50
C THR A 259 4.68 18.14 -5.05
N THR A 260 4.28 19.35 -4.67
CA THR A 260 2.92 19.65 -4.22
C THR A 260 2.20 20.57 -5.20
N ASP A 261 0.89 20.38 -5.28
CA ASP A 261 -0.03 21.20 -6.09
C ASP A 261 -1.30 21.41 -5.25
N ALA A 262 -1.88 22.61 -5.31
CA ALA A 262 -3.18 22.89 -4.73
C ALA A 262 -4.12 23.54 -5.76
N SER A 263 -5.37 23.08 -5.71
CA SER A 263 -6.45 23.67 -6.49
C SER A 263 -7.68 23.87 -5.61
N THR A 264 -8.63 24.65 -6.09
CA THR A 264 -9.96 24.80 -5.46
C THR A 264 -10.73 23.48 -5.36
N LYS A 265 -10.33 22.45 -6.12
CA LYS A 265 -10.94 21.11 -6.08
C LYS A 265 -10.32 20.18 -5.02
N GLY A 266 -9.09 20.45 -4.59
CA GLY A 266 -8.31 19.56 -3.73
C GLY A 266 -6.82 19.82 -3.79
N ILE A 267 -6.10 19.23 -2.85
CA ILE A 267 -4.64 19.24 -2.77
C ILE A 267 -4.07 17.90 -3.27
N GLY A 268 -2.89 17.93 -3.86
CA GLY A 268 -2.17 16.77 -4.37
C GLY A 268 -0.67 16.84 -4.11
N ALA A 269 -0.04 15.68 -4.06
CA ALA A 269 1.41 15.58 -4.03
C ALA A 269 1.93 14.32 -4.72
N ILE A 270 3.16 14.43 -5.20
CA ILE A 270 3.97 13.34 -5.73
C ILE A 270 5.19 13.23 -4.82
N LEU A 271 5.39 12.05 -4.25
CA LEU A 271 6.67 11.65 -3.66
C LEU A 271 7.46 10.92 -4.73
N SER A 272 8.60 11.48 -5.11
CA SER A 272 9.53 10.91 -6.06
C SER A 272 10.93 10.87 -5.47
N GLN A 273 11.83 10.17 -6.15
CA GLN A 273 13.23 10.08 -5.77
C GLN A 273 14.10 10.12 -7.01
N ILE A 274 15.18 10.90 -6.93
CA ILE A 274 16.19 10.94 -7.99
C ILE A 274 17.14 9.77 -7.74
N ILE A 275 17.09 8.78 -8.63
CA ILE A 275 17.90 7.56 -8.59
C ILE A 275 18.64 7.46 -9.91
N ASN A 276 19.98 7.45 -9.87
CA ASN A 276 20.83 7.44 -11.07
C ASN A 276 20.53 8.58 -12.06
N GLY A 277 20.17 9.76 -11.56
CA GLY A 277 19.83 10.94 -12.38
C GLY A 277 18.41 10.96 -12.94
N GLU A 278 17.65 9.87 -12.80
CA GLU A 278 16.24 9.79 -13.20
C GLU A 278 15.31 10.01 -12.01
N GLU A 279 14.28 10.82 -12.20
CA GLU A 279 13.23 11.00 -11.19
C GLU A 279 12.21 9.87 -11.29
N LYS A 280 12.11 9.03 -10.24
CA LYS A 280 11.19 7.90 -10.18
C LYS A 280 10.12 8.15 -9.12
N VAL A 281 8.87 7.88 -9.46
CA VAL A 281 7.74 8.12 -8.54
C VAL A 281 7.66 6.99 -7.52
N ILE A 282 7.61 7.33 -6.23
CA ILE A 282 7.43 6.38 -5.12
C ILE A 282 5.96 6.27 -4.74
N ALA A 283 5.26 7.41 -4.64
CA ALA A 283 3.86 7.42 -4.26
C ALA A 283 3.13 8.70 -4.69
N TYR A 284 1.86 8.55 -5.03
CA TYR A 284 0.93 9.66 -5.16
C TYR A 284 0.11 9.87 -3.88
N ALA A 285 -0.20 11.13 -3.60
CA ALA A 285 -1.12 11.51 -2.53
C ALA A 285 -2.07 12.61 -3.00
N SER A 286 -3.29 12.57 -2.49
CA SER A 286 -4.27 13.61 -2.73
C SER A 286 -5.33 13.60 -1.64
N ARG A 287 -5.96 14.77 -1.43
CA ARG A 287 -7.05 14.97 -0.50
C ARG A 287 -8.01 16.04 -1.04
N THR A 288 -9.30 15.82 -0.85
CA THR A 288 -10.32 16.85 -1.09
C THR A 288 -10.32 17.89 0.03
N LEU A 289 -10.70 19.12 -0.29
CA LEU A 289 -10.84 20.18 0.71
C LEU A 289 -12.08 19.94 1.58
N THR A 290 -11.97 20.27 2.87
CA THR A 290 -13.13 20.45 3.75
C THR A 290 -13.87 21.74 3.40
N THR A 291 -15.12 21.88 3.87
CA THR A 291 -15.94 23.08 3.64
C THR A 291 -15.24 24.37 4.09
N GLY A 292 -14.51 24.32 5.20
CA GLY A 292 -13.74 25.48 5.70
C GLY A 292 -12.51 25.78 4.84
N GLU A 293 -11.77 24.74 4.44
CA GLU A 293 -10.59 24.87 3.58
C GLU A 293 -10.94 25.33 2.16
N SER A 294 -12.13 25.04 1.66
CA SER A 294 -12.60 25.52 0.34
C SER A 294 -12.66 27.05 0.23
N ASN A 295 -12.69 27.76 1.36
CA ASN A 295 -12.67 29.23 1.40
C ASN A 295 -11.26 29.82 1.55
N TYR A 296 -10.22 28.98 1.56
CA TYR A 296 -8.84 29.43 1.67
C TYR A 296 -8.38 30.12 0.38
N SER A 297 -7.57 31.16 0.54
CA SER A 297 -6.84 31.79 -0.56
C SER A 297 -5.89 30.78 -1.23
N ALA A 298 -5.48 31.05 -2.47
CA ALA A 298 -4.54 30.20 -3.19
C ALA A 298 -3.25 29.92 -2.39
N THR A 299 -2.67 30.94 -1.75
CA THR A 299 -1.50 30.79 -0.89
C THR A 299 -1.75 29.88 0.32
N GLN A 300 -2.93 29.98 0.95
CA GLN A 300 -3.30 29.11 2.07
C GLN A 300 -3.53 27.67 1.61
N LEU A 301 -4.10 27.44 0.42
CA LEU A 301 -4.29 26.11 -0.15
C LEU A 301 -2.96 25.45 -0.50
N GLU A 302 -2.03 26.20 -1.08
CA GLU A 302 -0.68 25.72 -1.38
C GLU A 302 0.06 25.32 -0.11
N LEU A 303 0.04 26.19 0.91
CA LEU A 303 0.65 25.86 2.19
C LEU A 303 -0.02 24.66 2.86
N LEU A 304 -1.35 24.57 2.83
CA LEU A 304 -2.08 23.40 3.31
C LEU A 304 -1.64 22.13 2.59
N SER A 305 -1.42 22.20 1.27
CA SER A 305 -0.92 21.08 0.47
C SER A 305 0.44 20.61 0.94
N ILE A 306 1.39 21.53 1.12
CA ILE A 306 2.73 21.23 1.65
C ILE A 306 2.63 20.55 3.01
N ILE A 307 1.99 21.20 3.98
CA ILE A 307 1.96 20.71 5.36
C ILE A 307 1.30 19.33 5.45
N HIS A 308 0.16 19.16 4.78
CA HIS A 308 -0.56 17.90 4.80
C HIS A 308 0.24 16.75 4.19
N HIS A 309 0.91 16.99 3.06
CA HIS A 309 1.64 15.96 2.36
C HIS A 309 3.01 15.67 2.98
N LEU A 310 3.69 16.67 3.54
CA LEU A 310 4.90 16.44 4.33
C LEU A 310 4.61 15.63 5.58
N GLU A 311 3.49 15.89 6.28
CA GLU A 311 3.06 15.06 7.41
C GLU A 311 2.73 13.63 6.96
N LYS A 312 2.11 13.46 5.79
CA LYS A 312 1.80 12.14 5.22
C LYS A 312 3.05 11.35 4.83
N PHE A 313 4.06 12.02 4.26
CA PHE A 313 5.31 11.40 3.81
C PHE A 313 6.41 11.47 4.86
N LYS A 314 6.09 11.88 6.09
CA LYS A 314 7.05 12.15 7.16
C LYS A 314 7.99 10.97 7.41
N HIS A 315 7.49 9.72 7.34
CA HIS A 315 8.32 8.53 7.55
C HIS A 315 9.42 8.33 6.49
N TYR A 316 9.25 8.87 5.28
CA TYR A 316 10.31 8.89 4.27
C TYR A 316 11.33 10.01 4.52
N LEU A 317 10.86 11.16 4.99
CA LEU A 317 11.59 12.43 4.96
C LEU A 317 12.38 12.75 6.24
N VAL A 318 11.91 12.28 7.40
CA VAL A 318 12.55 12.59 8.69
C VAL A 318 14.01 12.14 8.71
N GLY A 319 14.88 13.02 9.20
CA GLY A 319 16.33 12.78 9.30
C GLY A 319 17.07 12.83 7.96
N ARG A 320 16.43 13.29 6.88
CA ARG A 320 17.01 13.38 5.54
C ARG A 320 16.76 14.75 4.93
N LYS A 321 17.74 15.24 4.16
CA LYS A 321 17.55 16.40 3.29
C LYS A 321 16.81 15.99 2.02
N PHE A 322 15.76 16.72 1.65
CA PHE A 322 14.97 16.47 0.44
C PHE A 322 14.65 17.76 -0.32
N LYS A 323 14.14 17.64 -1.55
CA LYS A 323 13.66 18.79 -2.33
C LYS A 323 12.17 18.96 -2.19
N LEU A 324 11.71 20.17 -1.92
CA LEU A 324 10.30 20.53 -1.89
C LEU A 324 9.98 21.42 -3.09
N ARG A 325 9.11 20.95 -3.97
CA ARG A 325 8.71 21.64 -5.21
C ARG A 325 7.28 22.14 -5.13
N SER A 326 7.09 23.42 -5.45
CA SER A 326 5.78 24.06 -5.61
C SER A 326 5.88 25.21 -6.61
N ASP A 327 4.77 25.52 -7.29
CA ASP A 327 4.65 26.66 -8.20
C ASP A 327 4.37 27.98 -7.46
N HIS A 328 4.24 27.97 -6.15
CA HIS A 328 3.92 29.16 -5.37
C HIS A 328 5.17 29.80 -4.74
N LYS A 329 5.79 30.75 -5.47
CA LYS A 329 7.05 31.44 -5.09
C LYS A 329 7.11 31.95 -3.65
N SER A 330 6.01 32.46 -3.11
CA SER A 330 5.99 33.06 -1.76
C SER A 330 6.33 32.07 -0.64
N LEU A 331 6.30 30.75 -0.92
CA LEU A 331 6.56 29.70 0.06
C LEU A 331 8.06 29.42 0.25
N GLN A 332 8.92 29.97 -0.60
CA GLN A 332 10.38 29.95 -0.40
C GLN A 332 10.79 30.56 0.95
N TYR A 333 10.00 31.52 1.45
CA TYR A 333 10.28 32.24 2.70
C TYR A 333 9.66 31.60 3.95
N LEU A 334 9.07 30.40 3.85
CA LEU A 334 8.41 29.71 4.97
C LEU A 334 9.34 29.55 6.18
N GLN A 335 10.62 29.24 5.97
CA GLN A 335 11.61 29.07 7.04
C GLN A 335 12.07 30.41 7.65
N THR A 336 11.97 31.50 6.89
CA THR A 336 12.42 32.84 7.30
C THR A 336 11.30 33.74 7.82
N PHE A 337 10.10 33.20 7.99
CA PHE A 337 8.91 33.98 8.33
C PHE A 337 9.02 34.57 9.75
N LYS A 338 9.22 35.88 9.85
CA LYS A 338 9.38 36.59 11.13
C LYS A 338 7.99 36.83 11.75
N LYS A 339 7.66 36.07 12.80
CA LYS A 339 6.41 36.10 13.60
C LYS A 339 5.18 35.41 12.95
N PRO A 340 5.20 34.07 12.77
CA PRO A 340 3.99 33.36 12.39
C PRO A 340 2.96 33.40 13.53
N SER A 341 1.67 33.56 13.20
CA SER A 341 0.57 33.58 14.18
C SER A 341 -0.56 32.61 13.78
N GLY A 342 -1.35 32.18 14.77
CA GLY A 342 -2.55 31.37 14.55
C GLY A 342 -2.28 30.01 13.90
N ILE A 343 -2.92 29.75 12.74
CA ILE A 343 -2.79 28.48 12.03
C ILE A 343 -1.41 28.29 11.38
N LEU A 344 -0.78 29.38 10.93
CA LEU A 344 0.53 29.36 10.28
C LEU A 344 1.64 28.93 11.25
N ALA A 345 1.60 29.41 12.49
CA ALA A 345 2.54 28.98 13.53
C ALA A 345 2.43 27.48 13.82
N ARG A 346 1.19 26.97 13.95
CA ARG A 346 0.93 25.53 14.14
C ARG A 346 1.43 24.69 12.97
N TRP A 347 1.29 25.19 11.75
CA TRP A 347 1.77 24.51 10.55
C TRP A 347 3.28 24.48 10.45
N ILE A 348 3.96 25.60 10.70
CA ILE A 348 5.43 25.65 10.71
C ILE A 348 6.01 24.68 11.74
N LEU A 349 5.42 24.61 12.94
CA LEU A 349 5.84 23.66 13.98
C LEU A 349 5.77 22.18 13.52
N LYS A 350 4.82 21.82 12.66
CA LYS A 350 4.67 20.43 12.18
C LYS A 350 5.78 19.98 11.24
N ILE A 351 6.40 20.92 10.54
CA ILE A 351 7.43 20.67 9.52
C ILE A 351 8.81 21.15 9.96
N GLN A 352 8.95 21.67 11.18
CA GLN A 352 10.19 22.26 11.68
C GLN A 352 11.31 21.22 11.82
N ASP A 353 10.97 19.96 12.02
CA ASP A 353 11.92 18.84 12.12
C ASP A 353 12.33 18.26 10.76
N LEU A 354 11.88 18.86 9.66
CA LEU A 354 12.18 18.44 8.30
C LEU A 354 13.24 19.36 7.67
N ASP A 355 14.26 18.74 7.07
CA ASP A 355 15.30 19.44 6.32
C ASP A 355 14.99 19.40 4.82
N TYR A 356 14.65 20.55 4.24
CA TYR A 356 14.29 20.64 2.83
C TYR A 356 14.87 21.86 2.14
N GLU A 357 15.16 21.66 0.85
CA GLU A 357 15.51 22.71 -0.09
C GLU A 357 14.29 23.04 -0.96
N PHE A 358 13.85 24.29 -0.94
CA PHE A 358 12.70 24.71 -1.74
C PHE A 358 13.10 25.01 -3.18
N GLU A 359 12.45 24.35 -4.13
CA GLU A 359 12.64 24.53 -5.57
C GLU A 359 11.33 25.04 -6.20
N HIS A 360 11.34 26.27 -6.71
CA HIS A 360 10.16 26.82 -7.36
C HIS A 360 10.01 26.29 -8.79
N LEU A 361 8.87 25.66 -9.09
CA LEU A 361 8.52 25.23 -10.44
C LEU A 361 7.81 26.37 -11.19
N LYS A 362 8.31 26.76 -12.36
CA LYS A 362 7.58 27.68 -13.24
C LYS A 362 6.33 26.96 -13.74
N GLY A 363 5.14 27.56 -13.73
CA GLY A 363 3.85 26.88 -13.97
C GLY A 363 3.69 26.01 -15.25
N LYS A 364 4.58 26.14 -16.26
CA LYS A 364 4.64 25.22 -17.42
C LYS A 364 5.49 23.95 -17.19
N GLN A 365 6.34 23.94 -16.17
CA GLN A 365 7.15 22.81 -15.71
C GLN A 365 6.45 21.95 -14.64
N ASN A 366 5.24 22.33 -14.20
CA ASN A 366 4.33 21.49 -13.38
C ASN A 366 3.76 20.26 -14.13
N ALA A 367 4.30 19.99 -15.31
CA ALA A 367 4.22 18.71 -15.99
C ALA A 367 5.49 17.86 -15.75
N PRO A 368 5.94 17.57 -14.50
CA PRO A 368 6.86 16.46 -14.36
C PRO A 368 6.08 15.22 -14.82
N CYS A 369 6.66 14.50 -15.78
CA CYS A 369 6.19 13.25 -16.41
C CYS A 369 5.50 13.30 -17.79
N ASP A 370 5.70 14.31 -18.66
CA ASP A 370 5.48 14.08 -20.11
C ASP A 370 6.68 13.36 -20.78
N TYR A 371 7.77 13.16 -20.02
CA TYR A 371 8.98 12.44 -20.41
C TYR A 371 8.98 10.97 -19.94
N LEU A 372 8.27 10.64 -18.85
CA LEU A 372 8.17 9.26 -18.33
C LEU A 372 7.08 8.43 -19.01
N SER A 373 6.25 9.06 -19.85
CA SER A 373 5.24 8.41 -20.71
C SER A 373 5.75 8.09 -22.12
N ARG A 374 7.00 8.45 -22.45
CA ARG A 374 7.61 8.24 -23.78
C ARG A 374 8.68 7.16 -23.75
N PHE A 375 8.28 5.93 -23.45
CA PHE A 375 8.93 4.77 -24.04
C PHE A 375 7.88 4.08 -24.92
N PRO A 376 7.88 4.29 -26.24
CA PRO A 376 7.16 3.43 -27.14
C PRO A 376 7.86 2.06 -27.17
N ASP A 377 7.17 1.02 -26.73
CA ASP A 377 7.29 -0.29 -27.35
C ASP A 377 6.98 -0.10 -28.84
N ASN A 378 8.04 0.12 -29.64
CA ASN A 378 8.13 -0.08 -31.08
C ASN A 378 9.50 0.42 -31.53
N ALA A 379 10.53 -0.42 -31.37
CA ALA A 379 11.62 -0.37 -32.34
C ALA A 379 11.04 -0.93 -33.66
N PRO A 380 11.02 -0.17 -34.77
CA PRO A 380 10.79 -0.77 -36.07
C PRO A 380 11.91 -1.79 -36.29
N LEU A 381 11.54 -3.02 -36.64
CA LEU A 381 12.45 -3.90 -37.33
C LEU A 381 12.81 -3.20 -38.64
N GLU A 382 13.98 -2.57 -38.70
CA GLU A 382 14.55 -2.14 -39.96
C GLU A 382 14.84 -3.40 -40.78
N ASN A 383 14.04 -3.56 -41.83
CA ASN A 383 14.30 -4.48 -42.92
C ASN A 383 15.54 -3.97 -43.66
N GLU A 384 16.71 -4.50 -43.33
CA GLU A 384 17.86 -4.46 -44.25
C GLU A 384 17.78 -5.69 -45.16
N ASN A 385 17.00 -5.56 -46.23
CA ASN A 385 17.22 -6.30 -47.47
C ASN A 385 17.58 -5.27 -48.54
N GLU A 386 18.88 -5.08 -48.77
CA GLU A 386 19.44 -4.65 -50.07
C GLU A 386 20.86 -5.24 -50.20
N GLU A 387 20.88 -6.47 -50.69
CA GLU A 387 21.64 -6.93 -51.84
C GLU A 387 22.84 -6.10 -52.38
N ILE A 388 23.97 -6.83 -52.51
CA ILE A 388 24.86 -6.96 -53.68
C ILE A 388 26.21 -6.19 -53.72
N ASN A 389 27.23 -6.98 -54.13
CA ASN A 389 28.64 -6.72 -54.52
C ASN A 389 29.65 -6.88 -53.38
N THR A 390 30.57 -7.85 -53.35
CA THR A 390 31.23 -8.64 -54.42
C THR A 390 31.81 -9.92 -53.80
#